data_AF-A0A6G0VKV0-F1
#
_entry.id   AF-A0A6G0VKV0-F1
#
_cell.length_a   1.000
_cell.length_b   1.000
_cell.length_c   1.000
_cell.angle_alpha   90.00
_cell.angle_beta   90.00
_cell.angle_gamma   90.00
#
_symmetry.space_group_name_H-M   'P 1'
#
loop_
_entity.id
_entity.type
_entity.pdbx_description
1 polymer ?
#
loop_
_entity_poly.entity_id
_entity_poly.type
_entity_poly.pdbx_seq_one_letter_code
_entity_poly.pdbx_strand_id
1 'polypeptide(L)'
;MLLCDRYRTNTYFKVFNQIISSINSRFSGTREILKDLSLLSPERLMNMKKDKKSIPEDSFHNISNCHSLRDLVSGLETPLLLHKPDSPDDTYDTDSNDNPNTDDENNTGLANPVNPETKITINTILHVLSNYNLMSAFPNLYLAYKALGTIPATSASAERTFSKVKLIKTRLRSTIDQNRLGSLMLISCEKDIQINYNEVIDTFGLSSQVLKDALLFK
;
A
#
# COMPACT_ATOMS: atom_id res chain seq x y z
N MET A 1 12.91 -46.26 2.58
CA MET A 1 13.07 -44.87 2.08
C MET A 1 11.99 -44.03 2.74
N LEU A 2 12.38 -43.19 3.70
CA LEU A 2 11.53 -42.75 4.79
C LEU A 2 10.43 -41.78 4.31
N LEU A 3 9.24 -41.85 4.92
CA LEU A 3 8.11 -40.97 4.66
C LEU A 3 8.51 -39.48 4.68
N CYS A 4 9.49 -39.14 5.55
CA CYS A 4 10.12 -37.82 5.61
C CYS A 4 10.82 -37.41 4.31
N ASP A 5 11.58 -38.30 3.66
CA ASP A 5 12.27 -37.98 2.40
C ASP A 5 11.27 -37.78 1.26
N ARG A 6 10.18 -38.55 1.28
CA ARG A 6 9.08 -38.43 0.31
C ARG A 6 8.32 -37.11 0.49
N TYR A 7 8.02 -36.71 1.73
CA TYR A 7 7.42 -35.40 2.04
C TYR A 7 8.37 -34.25 1.66
N ARG A 8 9.61 -34.28 2.13
CA ARG A 8 10.62 -33.25 1.85
C ARG A 8 10.77 -32.98 0.36
N THR A 9 10.80 -34.04 -0.45
CA THR A 9 10.97 -33.92 -1.90
C THR A 9 9.68 -33.55 -2.64
N ASN A 10 8.56 -34.20 -2.31
CA ASN A 10 7.34 -34.05 -3.11
C ASN A 10 6.43 -32.89 -2.71
N THR A 11 6.54 -32.37 -1.48
CA THR A 11 5.72 -31.25 -1.02
C THR A 11 6.59 -30.05 -0.69
N TYR A 12 7.53 -30.18 0.26
CA TYR A 12 8.31 -29.04 0.74
C TYR A 12 9.11 -28.35 -0.37
N PHE A 13 9.97 -29.08 -1.09
CA PHE A 13 10.77 -28.48 -2.15
C PHE A 13 9.92 -27.99 -3.34
N LYS A 14 8.79 -28.66 -3.64
CA LYS A 14 7.87 -28.19 -4.69
C LYS A 14 7.23 -26.84 -4.32
N VAL A 15 6.70 -26.72 -3.11
CA VAL A 15 6.11 -25.48 -2.62
C VAL A 15 7.16 -24.39 -2.53
N PHE A 16 8.34 -24.71 -2.00
CA PHE A 16 9.45 -23.76 -1.90
C PHE A 16 9.90 -23.22 -3.26
N ASN A 17 10.11 -24.11 -4.24
CA ASN A 17 10.46 -23.71 -5.59
C ASN A 17 9.34 -22.90 -6.26
N GLN A 18 8.08 -23.24 -6.01
CA GLN A 18 6.94 -22.46 -6.50
C GLN A 18 6.93 -21.04 -5.90
N ILE A 19 7.22 -20.90 -4.62
CA ILE A 19 7.32 -19.60 -3.95
C ILE A 19 8.47 -18.79 -4.55
N ILE A 20 9.67 -19.37 -4.67
CA ILE A 20 10.84 -18.69 -5.25
C ILE A 20 10.55 -18.26 -6.69
N SER A 21 10.01 -19.17 -7.50
CA SER A 21 9.67 -18.88 -8.90
C SER A 21 8.63 -17.76 -9.00
N SER A 22 7.62 -17.78 -8.13
CA SER A 22 6.58 -16.74 -8.09
C SER A 22 7.15 -15.38 -7.69
N ILE A 23 8.02 -15.33 -6.68
CA ILE A 23 8.69 -14.09 -6.24
C ILE A 23 9.58 -13.57 -7.36
N ASN A 24 10.41 -14.42 -7.97
CA ASN A 24 11.32 -14.01 -9.03
C ASN A 24 10.57 -13.56 -10.28
N SER A 25 9.53 -14.28 -10.70
CA SER A 25 8.68 -13.89 -11.82
C SER A 25 8.02 -12.53 -11.56
N ARG A 26 7.39 -12.36 -10.39
CA ARG A 26 6.64 -11.15 -10.03
C ARG A 26 7.52 -9.91 -9.87
N PHE A 27 8.73 -10.04 -9.34
CA PHE A 27 9.63 -8.92 -9.05
C PHE A 27 10.83 -8.83 -10.02
N SER A 28 10.82 -9.61 -11.10
CA SER A 28 11.82 -9.47 -12.15
C SER A 28 11.75 -8.05 -12.75
N GLY A 29 12.90 -7.37 -12.85
CA GLY A 29 12.99 -6.01 -13.37
C GLY A 29 12.59 -4.87 -12.40
N THR A 30 11.82 -5.14 -11.34
CA THR A 30 11.38 -4.09 -10.38
C THR A 30 12.55 -3.43 -9.64
N ARG A 31 13.64 -4.17 -9.40
CA ARG A 31 14.82 -3.65 -8.69
C ARG A 31 15.50 -2.51 -9.44
N GLU A 32 15.61 -2.62 -10.76
CA GLU A 32 16.22 -1.58 -11.59
C GLU A 32 15.33 -0.33 -11.67
N ILE A 33 14.02 -0.51 -11.72
CA ILE A 33 13.04 0.59 -11.63
C ILE A 33 13.14 1.29 -10.27
N LEU A 34 13.26 0.53 -9.18
CA LEU A 34 13.41 1.10 -7.83
C LEU A 34 14.73 1.85 -7.68
N LYS A 35 15.80 1.36 -8.31
CA LYS A 35 17.09 2.06 -8.37
C LYS A 35 16.94 3.41 -9.08
N ASP A 36 16.27 3.46 -10.23
CA ASP A 36 15.99 4.72 -10.92
C ASP A 36 15.10 5.65 -10.07
N LEU A 37 14.06 5.13 -9.42
CA LEU A 37 13.17 5.92 -8.56
C LEU A 37 13.90 6.49 -7.35
N SER A 38 14.87 5.75 -6.79
CA SER A 38 15.67 6.21 -5.67
C SER A 38 16.51 7.45 -6.02
N LEU A 39 16.85 7.67 -7.29
CA LEU A 39 17.56 8.88 -7.75
C LEU A 39 16.69 10.15 -7.60
N LEU A 40 15.36 10.03 -7.61
CA LEU A 40 14.43 11.15 -7.42
C LEU A 40 14.28 11.57 -5.95
N SER A 41 14.85 10.80 -5.01
CA SER A 41 14.77 11.13 -3.59
C SER A 41 15.47 12.48 -3.31
N PRO A 42 14.85 13.36 -2.51
CA PRO A 42 15.41 14.69 -2.21
C PRO A 42 16.83 14.63 -1.63
N GLU A 43 17.08 13.63 -0.77
CA GLU A 43 18.38 13.41 -0.14
C GLU A 43 19.47 13.06 -1.15
N ARG A 44 19.17 12.21 -2.14
CA ARG A 44 20.15 11.88 -3.19
C ARG A 44 20.41 13.06 -4.11
N LEU A 45 19.37 13.82 -4.47
CA LEU A 45 19.54 15.03 -5.28
C LEU A 45 20.39 16.09 -4.58
N MET A 46 20.21 16.27 -3.27
CA MET A 46 21.05 17.16 -2.46
C MET A 46 22.51 16.70 -2.38
N ASN A 47 22.75 15.40 -2.21
CA ASN A 47 24.09 14.84 -2.17
C ASN A 47 24.81 14.97 -3.52
N MET A 48 24.11 14.69 -4.62
CA MET A 48 24.64 14.88 -5.98
C MET A 48 25.03 16.35 -6.25
N LYS A 49 24.22 17.31 -5.77
CA LYS A 49 24.53 18.73 -5.89
C LYS A 49 25.80 19.13 -5.12
N LYS A 50 26.02 18.55 -3.93
CA LYS A 50 27.22 18.81 -3.11
C LYS A 50 28.49 18.26 -3.75
N ASP A 51 28.41 17.04 -4.29
CA ASP A 51 29.58 16.32 -4.81
C ASP A 51 29.96 16.72 -6.25
N LYS A 52 29.14 17.54 -6.94
CA LYS A 52 29.29 17.89 -8.37
C LYS A 52 29.44 16.67 -9.31
N LYS A 53 29.04 15.47 -8.84
CA LYS A 53 29.00 14.27 -9.68
C LYS A 53 27.82 14.37 -10.63
N SER A 54 28.09 14.16 -11.92
CA SER A 54 27.05 13.99 -12.92
C SER A 54 26.22 12.75 -12.61
N ILE A 55 24.92 12.83 -12.88
CA ILE A 55 24.02 11.69 -12.87
C ILE A 55 24.54 10.71 -13.94
N PRO A 56 24.63 9.39 -13.65
CA PRO A 56 25.04 8.39 -14.64
C PRO A 56 24.19 8.49 -15.91
N GLU A 57 24.80 8.26 -17.08
CA GLU A 57 24.13 8.45 -18.37
C GLU A 57 22.91 7.52 -18.56
N ASP A 58 22.99 6.31 -17.98
CA ASP A 58 21.89 5.32 -18.01
C ASP A 58 20.78 5.59 -16.97
N SER A 59 20.81 6.72 -16.27
CA SER A 59 19.81 7.02 -15.24
C SER A 59 18.43 7.19 -15.85
N PHE A 60 17.42 6.63 -15.18
CA PHE A 60 16.01 6.67 -15.60
C PHE A 60 15.68 5.86 -16.87
N HIS A 61 16.63 5.11 -17.43
CA HIS A 61 16.39 4.26 -18.60
C HIS A 61 15.26 3.26 -18.35
N ASN A 62 15.24 2.61 -17.18
CA ASN A 62 14.24 1.59 -16.87
C ASN A 62 12.88 2.21 -16.53
N ILE A 63 12.85 3.39 -15.92
CA ILE A 63 11.60 4.15 -15.73
C ILE A 63 10.99 4.56 -17.07
N SER A 64 11.82 5.00 -18.02
CA SER A 64 11.34 5.47 -19.33
C SER A 64 10.63 4.38 -20.13
N ASN A 65 11.10 3.13 -20.00
CA ASN A 65 10.56 1.96 -20.68
C ASN A 65 9.45 1.25 -19.87
N CYS A 66 9.12 1.76 -18.68
CA CYS A 66 8.19 1.12 -17.76
C CYS A 66 6.73 1.53 -18.07
N HIS A 67 6.06 0.77 -18.95
CA HIS A 67 4.61 0.89 -19.15
C HIS A 67 3.81 0.72 -17.86
N SER A 68 4.31 -0.07 -16.90
CA SER A 68 3.65 -0.41 -15.65
C SER A 68 3.51 0.76 -14.67
N LEU A 69 4.28 1.84 -14.79
CA LEU A 69 4.09 3.03 -13.94
C LEU A 69 2.74 3.71 -14.20
N ARG A 70 2.25 3.64 -15.45
CA ARG A 70 0.94 4.18 -15.80
C ARG A 70 -0.17 3.33 -15.20
N ASP A 71 -0.05 2.02 -15.27
CA ASP A 71 -1.02 1.06 -14.72
C ASP A 71 -1.08 1.09 -13.20
N LEU A 72 0.09 1.23 -12.54
CA LEU A 72 0.20 1.39 -11.09
C LEU A 72 -0.55 2.64 -10.63
N VAL A 73 -0.48 3.73 -11.39
CA VAL A 73 -1.12 4.99 -11.03
C VAL A 73 -2.61 5.02 -11.42
N SER A 74 -3.03 4.31 -12.47
CA SER A 74 -4.44 4.21 -12.83
C SER A 74 -5.26 3.27 -11.94
N GLY A 75 -4.63 2.23 -11.38
CA GLY A 75 -5.28 1.31 -10.43
C GLY A 75 -5.47 1.90 -9.03
N LEU A 76 -4.81 3.02 -8.73
CA LEU A 76 -5.05 3.84 -7.54
C LEU A 76 -5.88 5.06 -7.94
N GLU A 77 -7.20 4.89 -8.09
CA GLU A 77 -8.11 5.97 -7.68
C GLU A 77 -7.85 6.18 -6.19
N THR A 78 -6.89 7.04 -5.88
CA THR A 78 -6.55 7.40 -4.52
C THR A 78 -7.83 7.84 -3.84
N PRO A 79 -8.32 7.14 -2.78
CA PRO A 79 -9.30 7.74 -1.93
C PRO A 79 -8.68 9.05 -1.46
N LEU A 80 -9.35 10.17 -1.69
CA LEU A 80 -8.95 11.51 -1.22
C LEU A 80 -8.79 11.59 0.33
N LEU A 81 -8.85 10.45 1.02
CA LEU A 81 -8.92 10.28 2.47
C LEU A 81 -7.59 9.89 3.12
N LEU A 82 -6.47 9.79 2.38
CA LEU A 82 -5.13 9.73 3.00
C LEU A 82 -4.77 11.04 3.77
N HIS A 83 -5.69 12.00 3.84
CA HIS A 83 -5.59 13.26 4.57
C HIS A 83 -6.80 13.53 5.47
N LYS A 84 -7.23 12.55 6.26
CA LYS A 84 -7.87 12.87 7.54
C LYS A 84 -6.89 12.53 8.66
N PRO A 85 -6.30 13.54 9.33
CA PRO A 85 -5.64 13.29 10.60
C PRO A 85 -6.68 12.70 11.55
N ASP A 86 -6.32 11.60 12.20
CA ASP A 86 -7.15 10.92 13.18
C ASP A 86 -7.70 11.94 14.19
N SER A 87 -9.02 12.01 14.31
CA SER A 87 -9.67 12.63 15.46
C SER A 87 -9.60 11.63 16.62
N PRO A 88 -9.08 12.02 17.79
CA PRO A 88 -9.17 11.20 18.98
C PRO A 88 -10.59 11.35 19.55
N ASP A 89 -11.39 10.30 19.50
CA ASP A 89 -12.47 10.14 20.48
C ASP A 89 -12.75 8.67 20.79
N ASP A 90 -12.88 8.42 22.08
CA ASP A 90 -12.85 7.18 22.86
C ASP A 90 -13.89 6.13 22.40
N THR A 91 -13.68 4.81 22.49
CA THR A 91 -13.32 4.04 23.69
C THR A 91 -12.52 2.78 23.35
N TYR A 92 -11.32 2.66 23.92
CA TYR A 92 -10.55 1.43 23.98
C TYR A 92 -10.85 0.71 25.30
N ASP A 93 -11.46 -0.47 25.23
CA ASP A 93 -11.20 -1.50 26.24
C ASP A 93 -9.87 -2.16 25.88
N THR A 94 -8.79 -1.60 26.42
CA THR A 94 -7.44 -2.17 26.39
C THR A 94 -7.28 -3.02 27.63
N ASP A 95 -7.04 -4.32 27.45
CA ASP A 95 -6.41 -5.13 28.49
C ASP A 95 -4.99 -5.50 28.03
N SER A 96 -4.04 -5.03 28.83
CA SER A 96 -2.63 -5.43 28.94
C SER A 96 -1.63 -4.97 27.87
N ASN A 97 -0.97 -3.86 28.21
CA ASN A 97 0.49 -3.67 28.26
C ASN A 97 1.36 -4.41 27.23
N ASP A 98 1.89 -3.64 26.28
CA ASP A 98 3.32 -3.68 25.96
C ASP A 98 3.73 -2.31 25.39
N ASN A 99 4.44 -1.54 26.21
CA ASN A 99 5.17 -0.33 25.78
C ASN A 99 6.49 -0.78 25.15
N PRO A 100 6.80 -0.31 23.94
CA PRO A 100 8.12 0.30 23.79
C PRO A 100 8.07 1.59 22.97
N ASN A 101 8.40 2.69 23.65
CA ASN A 101 9.18 3.83 23.21
C ASN A 101 8.80 4.47 21.85
N THR A 102 8.15 5.61 22.02
CA THR A 102 7.96 6.74 21.11
C THR A 102 9.26 7.14 20.40
N ASP A 103 9.21 7.21 19.07
CA ASP A 103 9.99 8.16 18.29
C ASP A 103 9.04 8.83 17.29
N ASP A 104 9.05 10.16 17.32
CA ASP A 104 7.97 11.11 17.00
C ASP A 104 7.28 11.02 15.63
N GLU A 105 5.96 11.17 15.66
CA GLU A 105 5.09 11.47 14.53
C GLU A 105 5.12 12.97 14.15
N ASN A 106 5.31 13.20 12.85
CA ASN A 106 4.55 14.12 12.00
C ASN A 106 3.62 15.14 12.70
N ASN A 107 4.03 16.41 12.75
CA ASN A 107 3.12 17.53 12.97
C ASN A 107 2.66 18.13 11.63
N THR A 108 1.34 18.12 11.41
CA THR A 108 0.68 18.74 10.26
C THR A 108 0.05 20.05 10.72
N GLY A 109 0.55 21.19 10.25
CA GLY A 109 0.00 22.52 10.52
C GLY A 109 -0.01 23.38 9.26
N LEU A 110 -1.20 23.88 8.93
CA LEU A 110 -1.51 24.71 7.77
C LEU A 110 -0.79 26.08 7.83
N ALA A 111 -0.32 26.54 6.67
CA ALA A 111 0.09 27.91 6.33
C ALA A 111 1.03 28.64 7.31
N ASN A 112 2.34 28.43 7.16
CA ASN A 112 3.37 29.37 7.62
C ASN A 112 4.40 29.62 6.51
N PRO A 113 4.94 30.85 6.38
CA PRO A 113 5.98 31.16 5.40
C PRO A 113 7.23 30.32 5.68
N VAL A 114 7.81 29.80 4.60
CA VAL A 114 8.94 28.85 4.57
C VAL A 114 10.10 29.33 5.44
N ASN A 115 10.32 28.65 6.57
CA ASN A 115 11.55 28.70 7.36
C ASN A 115 12.63 27.86 6.65
N PRO A 116 13.86 28.33 6.41
CA PRO A 116 14.85 27.66 5.54
C PRO A 116 15.42 26.30 6.01
N GLU A 117 14.93 25.70 7.10
CA GLU A 117 15.38 24.38 7.58
C GLU A 117 14.34 23.26 7.38
N THR A 118 13.39 23.41 6.45
CA THR A 118 12.42 22.36 6.16
C THR A 118 13.06 21.20 5.39
N LYS A 119 13.16 20.03 6.02
CA LYS A 119 13.50 18.76 5.36
C LYS A 119 12.59 18.57 4.14
N ILE A 120 13.17 18.57 2.93
CA ILE A 120 12.41 18.38 1.69
C ILE A 120 11.93 16.93 1.64
N THR A 121 10.62 16.73 1.55
CA THR A 121 9.98 15.41 1.52
C THR A 121 9.33 15.19 0.16
N ILE A 122 9.14 13.93 -0.25
CA ILE A 122 8.50 13.58 -1.53
C ILE A 122 7.10 14.23 -1.64
N ASN A 123 6.35 14.25 -0.53
CA ASN A 123 5.03 14.89 -0.46
C ASN A 123 5.08 16.40 -0.70
N THR A 124 6.11 17.11 -0.23
CA THR A 124 6.21 18.55 -0.46
C THR A 124 6.53 18.86 -1.93
N ILE A 125 7.35 18.02 -2.57
CA ILE A 125 7.63 18.12 -4.01
C ILE A 125 6.35 17.86 -4.83
N LEU A 126 5.58 16.82 -4.48
CA LEU A 126 4.30 16.52 -5.14
C LEU A 126 3.28 17.64 -4.99
N HIS A 127 3.18 18.24 -3.81
CA HIS A 127 2.30 19.39 -3.56
C HIS A 127 2.69 20.60 -4.39
N VAL A 128 4.00 20.92 -4.49
CA VAL A 128 4.52 21.98 -5.36
C VAL A 128 4.20 21.70 -6.83
N LEU A 129 4.49 20.49 -7.32
CA LEU A 129 4.21 20.09 -8.70
C LEU A 129 2.72 20.24 -9.07
N SER A 130 1.82 19.94 -8.12
CA SER A 130 0.38 20.05 -8.30
C SER A 130 -0.09 21.50 -8.27
N ASN A 131 0.38 22.31 -7.31
CA ASN A 131 -0.06 23.69 -7.14
C ASN A 131 0.38 24.62 -8.28
N TYR A 132 1.54 24.35 -8.87
CA TYR A 132 2.03 25.11 -10.02
C TYR A 132 1.57 24.52 -11.37
N ASN A 133 0.64 23.55 -11.38
CA ASN A 133 0.13 22.88 -12.59
C ASN A 133 1.24 22.29 -13.50
N LEU A 134 2.38 21.90 -12.91
CA LEU A 134 3.50 21.29 -13.65
C LEU A 134 3.17 19.89 -14.20
N MET A 135 2.02 19.33 -13.82
CA MET A 135 1.50 18.09 -14.38
C MET A 135 1.30 18.17 -15.90
N SER A 136 0.92 19.34 -16.43
CA SER A 136 0.76 19.52 -17.89
C SER A 136 2.10 19.73 -18.60
N ALA A 137 3.10 20.27 -17.92
CA ALA A 137 4.42 20.55 -18.50
C ALA A 137 5.35 19.33 -18.44
N PHE A 138 5.29 18.55 -17.36
CA PHE A 138 6.15 17.41 -17.10
C PHE A 138 5.35 16.20 -16.58
N PRO A 139 4.49 15.59 -17.42
CA PRO A 139 3.61 14.50 -17.01
C PRO A 139 4.37 13.27 -16.52
N ASN A 140 5.48 12.92 -17.17
CA ASN A 140 6.30 11.76 -16.80
C ASN A 140 7.01 11.94 -15.44
N LEU A 141 7.45 13.16 -15.15
CA LEU A 141 8.09 13.48 -13.87
C LEU A 141 7.08 13.44 -12.73
N TYR A 142 5.89 14.01 -12.95
CA TYR A 142 4.79 13.93 -12.01
C TYR A 142 4.40 12.47 -11.71
N LEU A 143 4.29 11.65 -12.75
CA LEU A 143 3.99 10.22 -12.61
C LEU A 143 5.05 9.49 -11.78
N ALA A 144 6.34 9.76 -12.03
CA ALA A 144 7.44 9.15 -11.30
C ALA A 144 7.43 9.54 -9.80
N TYR A 145 7.18 10.81 -9.49
CA TYR A 145 7.04 11.25 -8.09
C TYR A 145 5.79 10.67 -7.42
N LYS A 146 4.67 10.55 -8.15
CA LYS A 146 3.45 9.93 -7.63
C LYS A 146 3.70 8.45 -7.30
N ALA A 147 4.35 7.72 -8.21
CA ALA A 147 4.74 6.33 -7.97
C ALA A 147 5.69 6.20 -6.77
N LEU A 148 6.69 7.08 -6.66
CA LEU A 148 7.61 7.10 -5.52
C LEU A 148 6.86 7.32 -4.19
N GLY A 149 5.85 8.20 -4.17
CA GLY A 149 5.02 8.45 -2.99
C GLY A 149 4.09 7.29 -2.61
N THR A 150 3.73 6.42 -3.57
CA THR A 150 2.88 5.24 -3.31
C THR A 150 3.64 4.02 -2.80
N ILE A 151 4.97 3.99 -2.94
CA ILE A 151 5.77 2.86 -2.47
C ILE A 151 5.83 2.92 -0.94
N PRO A 152 5.43 1.85 -0.24
CA PRO A 152 5.51 1.83 1.22
C PRO A 152 6.97 1.91 1.66
N ALA A 153 7.29 2.89 2.50
CA ALA A 153 8.63 3.07 3.05
C ALA A 153 9.00 2.00 4.09
N THR A 154 8.00 1.35 4.70
CA THR A 154 8.17 0.35 5.77
C THR A 154 7.25 -0.85 5.59
N SER A 155 7.58 -1.97 6.24
CA SER A 155 6.73 -3.19 6.27
C SER A 155 5.52 -3.06 7.19
N ALA A 156 5.41 -1.99 7.98
CA ALA A 156 4.39 -1.83 9.02
C ALA A 156 2.95 -1.99 8.50
N SER A 157 2.64 -1.47 7.31
CA SER A 157 1.31 -1.63 6.71
C SER A 157 0.99 -3.10 6.39
N ALA A 158 1.96 -3.83 5.85
CA ALA A 158 1.81 -5.26 5.57
C ALA A 158 1.68 -6.06 6.88
N GLU A 159 2.46 -5.73 7.90
CA GLU A 159 2.41 -6.38 9.23
C GLU A 159 1.06 -6.18 9.91
N ARG A 160 0.52 -4.95 9.91
CA ARG A 160 -0.83 -4.66 10.40
C ARG A 160 -1.88 -5.47 9.65
N THR A 161 -1.77 -5.57 8.33
CA THR A 161 -2.65 -6.40 7.50
C THR A 161 -2.55 -7.88 7.88
N PHE A 162 -1.35 -8.43 8.05
CA PHE A 162 -1.17 -9.81 8.50
C PHE A 162 -1.68 -10.06 9.93
N SER A 163 -1.58 -9.07 10.82
CA SER A 163 -2.20 -9.12 12.14
C SER A 163 -3.72 -9.27 12.05
N LYS A 164 -4.38 -8.54 11.13
CA LYS A 164 -5.81 -8.74 10.84
C LYS A 164 -6.10 -10.12 10.27
N VAL A 165 -5.30 -10.61 9.31
CA VAL A 165 -5.46 -11.98 8.77
C VAL A 165 -5.45 -13.02 9.89
N LYS A 166 -4.54 -12.88 10.86
CA LYS A 166 -4.42 -13.79 12.01
C LYS A 166 -5.69 -13.83 12.86
N LEU A 167 -6.38 -12.69 13.01
CA LEU A 167 -7.66 -12.61 13.73
C LEU A 167 -8.81 -13.24 12.93
N ILE A 168 -8.83 -13.06 11.60
CA ILE A 168 -9.90 -13.58 10.73
C ILE A 168 -9.77 -15.09 10.54
N LYS A 169 -8.55 -15.56 10.27
CA LYS A 169 -8.23 -16.97 9.99
C LYS A 169 -7.75 -17.67 11.26
N THR A 170 -8.70 -18.06 12.09
CA THR A 170 -8.46 -18.81 13.32
C THR A 170 -8.38 -20.31 13.08
N ARG A 171 -7.87 -21.07 14.06
CA ARG A 171 -7.79 -22.55 14.01
C ARG A 171 -9.14 -23.21 13.71
N LEU A 172 -10.23 -22.67 14.24
CA LEU A 172 -11.59 -23.18 14.02
C LEU A 172 -12.14 -22.82 12.62
N ARG A 173 -11.58 -21.80 11.97
CA ARG A 173 -11.94 -21.34 10.61
C ARG A 173 -10.87 -21.72 9.58
N SER A 174 -10.20 -22.85 9.78
CA SER A 174 -9.06 -23.27 8.94
C SER A 174 -9.45 -23.58 7.48
N THR A 175 -10.73 -23.89 7.23
CA THR A 175 -11.30 -24.24 5.93
C THR A 175 -11.94 -23.06 5.18
N ILE A 176 -11.69 -21.81 5.59
CA ILE A 176 -12.20 -20.64 4.88
C ILE A 176 -11.67 -20.57 3.44
N ASP A 177 -12.57 -20.38 2.48
CA ASP A 177 -12.22 -20.17 1.07
C ASP A 177 -11.44 -18.87 0.85
N GLN A 178 -10.59 -18.84 -0.18
CA GLN A 178 -9.75 -17.69 -0.48
C GLN A 178 -10.57 -16.43 -0.83
N ASN A 179 -11.68 -16.57 -1.57
CA ASN A 179 -12.54 -15.43 -1.90
C ASN A 179 -13.17 -14.85 -0.64
N ARG A 180 -13.69 -15.72 0.22
CA ARG A 180 -14.30 -15.31 1.49
C ARG A 180 -13.29 -14.65 2.42
N LEU A 181 -12.06 -15.19 2.50
CA LEU A 181 -10.98 -14.57 3.27
C LEU A 181 -10.64 -13.18 2.72
N GLY A 182 -10.54 -13.03 1.40
CA GLY A 182 -10.29 -11.75 0.73
C GLY A 182 -11.35 -10.70 1.06
N SER A 183 -12.64 -11.06 0.95
CA SER A 183 -13.75 -10.14 1.29
C SER A 183 -13.73 -9.72 2.76
N LEU A 184 -13.48 -10.65 3.70
CA LEU A 184 -13.39 -10.32 5.12
C LEU A 184 -12.18 -9.42 5.42
N MET A 185 -11.06 -9.65 4.74
CA MET A 185 -9.87 -8.82 4.86
C MET A 185 -10.14 -7.39 4.40
N LEU A 186 -10.80 -7.21 3.25
CA LEU A 186 -11.15 -5.90 2.72
C LEU A 186 -12.00 -5.11 3.74
N ILE A 187 -13.07 -5.72 4.25
CA ILE A 187 -13.93 -5.10 5.28
C ILE A 187 -13.17 -4.78 6.57
N SER A 188 -12.15 -5.58 6.91
CA SER A 188 -11.38 -5.39 8.15
C SER A 188 -10.31 -4.30 8.04
N CYS A 189 -9.81 -4.05 6.84
CA CYS A 189 -8.81 -3.04 6.52
C CYS A 189 -9.46 -1.67 6.24
N GLU A 190 -10.53 -1.66 5.45
CA GLU A 190 -11.22 -0.44 4.96
C GLU A 190 -12.41 -0.07 5.86
N LYS A 191 -12.15 0.15 7.16
CA LYS A 191 -13.21 0.45 8.13
C LYS A 191 -13.75 1.88 8.04
N ASP A 192 -12.97 2.76 7.43
CA ASP A 192 -13.25 4.17 7.20
C ASP A 192 -14.23 4.41 6.03
N ILE A 193 -14.42 3.41 5.17
CA ILE A 193 -15.41 3.47 4.09
C ILE A 193 -16.81 3.25 4.69
N GLN A 194 -17.65 4.29 4.62
CA GLN A 194 -19.04 4.18 5.05
C GLN A 194 -19.83 3.30 4.08
N ILE A 195 -20.49 2.28 4.63
CA ILE A 195 -21.31 1.35 3.85
C ILE A 195 -22.78 1.75 4.01
N ASN A 196 -23.50 1.88 2.90
CA ASN A 196 -24.94 2.07 2.91
C ASN A 196 -25.63 0.74 3.25
N TYR A 197 -26.02 0.57 4.51
CA TYR A 197 -26.65 -0.66 4.98
C TYR A 197 -27.94 -1.01 4.24
N ASN A 198 -28.74 -0.01 3.84
CA ASN A 198 -29.98 -0.26 3.11
C ASN A 198 -29.70 -0.88 1.74
N GLU A 199 -28.73 -0.34 1.00
CA GLU A 199 -28.32 -0.89 -0.29
C GLU A 199 -27.79 -2.32 -0.16
N VAL A 200 -27.01 -2.61 0.89
CA VAL A 200 -26.52 -3.97 1.16
C VAL A 200 -27.68 -4.93 1.46
N ILE A 201 -28.65 -4.50 2.28
CA ILE A 201 -29.84 -5.29 2.59
C ILE A 201 -30.66 -5.55 1.33
N ASP A 202 -30.86 -4.53 0.49
CA ASP A 202 -31.61 -4.67 -0.75
C ASP A 202 -30.92 -5.63 -1.72
N THR A 203 -29.60 -5.49 -1.88
CA THR A 203 -28.78 -6.36 -2.74
C THR A 203 -28.80 -7.81 -2.24
N PHE A 204 -28.73 -8.01 -0.93
CA PHE A 204 -28.81 -9.34 -0.31
C PHE A 204 -30.22 -9.93 -0.40
N GLY A 205 -31.26 -9.12 -0.22
CA GLY A 205 -32.66 -9.51 -0.41
C GLY A 205 -32.94 -9.97 -1.85
N LEU A 206 -32.37 -9.30 -2.84
CA LEU A 206 -32.52 -9.65 -4.25
C LEU A 206 -31.77 -10.93 -4.66
N SER A 207 -30.87 -11.46 -3.82
CA SER A 207 -30.07 -12.65 -4.18
C SER A 207 -30.87 -13.96 -4.13
N SER A 208 -32.05 -13.98 -3.52
CA SER A 208 -32.91 -15.17 -3.41
C SER A 208 -34.38 -14.79 -3.23
N GLN A 209 -35.31 -15.52 -3.85
CA GLN A 209 -36.75 -15.31 -3.64
C GLN A 209 -37.15 -15.36 -2.15
N VAL A 210 -36.54 -16.27 -1.36
CA VAL A 210 -36.85 -16.40 0.08
C VAL A 210 -36.41 -15.16 0.86
N LEU A 211 -35.25 -14.59 0.52
CA LEU A 211 -34.72 -13.40 1.20
C LEU A 211 -35.46 -12.13 0.77
N LYS A 212 -35.89 -12.07 -0.49
CA LYS A 212 -36.71 -10.98 -1.01
C LYS A 212 -38.00 -10.85 -0.20
N ASP A 213 -38.71 -11.96 0.00
CA ASP A 213 -39.97 -11.98 0.75
C ASP A 213 -39.79 -11.64 2.24
N ALA A 214 -38.63 -11.95 2.82
CA ALA A 214 -38.34 -11.69 4.23
C ALA A 214 -37.74 -10.30 4.53
N LEU A 215 -37.00 -9.71 3.59
CA LEU A 215 -36.23 -8.48 3.81
C LEU A 215 -36.78 -7.26 3.05
N LEU A 216 -37.45 -7.46 1.91
CA LEU A 216 -37.89 -6.38 1.02
C LEU A 216 -39.41 -6.14 1.06
N PHE A 217 -40.18 -7.05 1.66
CA PHE A 217 -41.61 -6.85 1.85
C PHE A 217 -41.90 -6.25 3.22
N LYS A 218 -42.53 -5.07 3.22
CA LYS A 218 -43.32 -4.52 4.32
C LYS A 218 -44.80 -4.62 3.96
#